data_AF-A0A7Z2PX01-F1
#
_entry.id   AF-A0A7Z2PX01-F1
#
_cell.length_a   1.000
_cell.length_b   1.000
_cell.length_c   1.000
_cell.angle_alpha   90.00
_cell.angle_beta   90.00
_cell.angle_gamma   90.00
#
_symmetry.space_group_name_H-M   'P 1'
#
loop_
_entity.id
_entity.type
_entity.pdbx_description
1 polymer ?
#
loop_
_entity_poly.entity_id
_entity_poly.type
_entity_poly.pdbx_seq_one_letter_code
_entity_poly.pdbx_strand_id
1 'polypeptide(L)' 'MGQQLQGWRSASSQRLWLSMLIDAMEETSRPERRAEPCDGELLAALRAQLARPALLRTPYTSAYSLRN' A
#
# COMPACT_ATOMS: atom_id res chain seq x y z
N MET A 1 2.65 14.28 -33.48
CA MET A 1 2.31 15.20 -32.37
C MET A 1 1.46 14.58 -31.25
N GLY A 2 0.65 13.52 -31.47
CA GLY A 2 -0.23 12.96 -30.43
C GLY A 2 0.43 12.11 -29.32
N GLN A 3 1.58 11.49 -29.56
CA GLN A 3 2.23 10.61 -28.57
C GLN A 3 2.90 11.37 -27.41
N GLN A 4 3.42 12.57 -27.69
CA GLN A 4 4.10 13.41 -26.69
C GLN A 4 3.10 13.96 -25.65
N LEU A 5 1.86 14.26 -26.08
CA LEU A 5 0.78 14.70 -25.19
C LEU A 5 0.26 13.57 -24.29
N GLN A 6 0.22 12.32 -24.77
CA GLN A 6 -0.16 11.15 -23.97
C GLN A 6 0.87 10.86 -22.86
N GLY A 7 2.17 10.89 -23.19
CA GLY A 7 3.24 10.75 -22.19
C GLY A 7 3.25 11.86 -21.14
N TRP A 8 2.97 13.10 -21.56
CA TRP A 8 2.87 14.24 -20.63
C TRP A 8 1.66 14.15 -19.70
N ARG A 9 0.50 13.68 -20.19
CA ARG A 9 -0.68 13.38 -19.36
C ARG A 9 -0.42 12.23 -18.39
N SER A 10 0.29 11.19 -18.81
CA SER A 10 0.66 10.07 -17.94
C SER A 10 1.61 10.52 -16.81
N ALA A 11 2.66 11.27 -17.14
CA ALA A 11 3.62 11.77 -16.16
C ALA A 11 3.04 12.83 -15.21
N SER A 12 2.09 13.65 -15.68
CA SER A 12 1.38 14.62 -14.83
C SER A 12 0.31 13.94 -13.96
N SER A 13 -0.43 12.96 -14.50
CA SER A 13 -1.36 12.13 -13.74
C SER A 13 -0.65 11.30 -12.67
N GLN A 14 0.52 10.72 -12.99
CA GLN A 14 1.38 10.03 -12.02
C GLN A 14 1.87 10.97 -10.91
N ARG A 15 2.24 12.21 -11.25
CA ARG A 15 2.64 13.21 -10.25
C ARG A 15 1.48 13.63 -9.36
N LEU A 16 0.30 13.87 -9.94
CA LEU A 16 -0.92 14.18 -9.19
C LEU A 16 -1.28 13.04 -8.25
N TRP A 17 -1.20 11.80 -8.71
CA TRP A 17 -1.44 10.63 -7.88
C TRP A 17 -0.43 10.53 -6.73
N LEU A 18 0.86 10.75 -7.00
CA LEU A 18 1.88 10.72 -5.97
C LEU A 18 1.71 11.84 -4.94
N SER A 19 1.37 13.06 -5.38
CA SER A 19 1.07 14.16 -4.47
C SER A 19 -0.13 13.85 -3.58
N MET A 20 -1.25 13.36 -4.15
CA MET A 20 -2.41 12.94 -3.34
C MET A 20 -2.06 11.83 -2.35
N LEU A 21 -1.20 10.88 -2.72
CA LEU A 21 -0.74 9.83 -1.81
C LEU A 21 0.07 10.41 -0.65
N ILE A 22 1.00 11.33 -0.94
CA ILE A 22 1.82 11.99 0.09
C ILE A 22 0.90 12.79 1.04
N ASP A 23 -0.02 13.59 0.50
CA ASP A 23 -0.96 14.38 1.31
C ASP A 23 -1.77 13.47 2.25
N ALA A 24 -2.24 12.32 1.74
CA ALA A 24 -2.98 11.34 2.56
C ALA A 24 -2.11 10.69 3.65
N MET A 25 -0.84 10.38 3.33
CA MET A 25 0.10 9.84 4.33
C MET A 25 0.43 10.89 5.40
N GLU A 26 0.63 12.15 5.03
CA GLU A 26 0.90 13.23 5.98
C GLU A 26 -0.31 13.47 6.89
N GLU A 27 -1.52 13.53 6.32
CA GLU A 27 -2.77 13.67 7.07
C GLU A 27 -2.98 12.53 8.06
N THR A 28 -2.73 11.27 7.67
CA THR A 28 -2.85 10.10 8.56
C THR A 28 -1.70 9.98 9.56
N SER A 29 -0.57 10.65 9.31
CA SER A 29 0.56 10.70 10.24
C SER A 29 0.35 11.67 11.41
N ARG A 30 -0.61 12.59 11.27
CA ARG A 30 -0.92 13.60 12.28
C ARG A 30 -1.25 12.96 13.64
N PRO A 31 -0.69 13.48 14.74
CA PRO A 31 -0.85 12.89 16.06
C PRO A 31 -2.31 12.85 16.50
N GLU A 32 -3.15 13.78 16.07
CA GLU A 32 -4.58 13.83 16.38
C GLU A 32 -5.33 12.66 15.75
N ARG A 33 -4.98 12.29 14.50
CA ARG A 33 -5.52 11.13 13.80
C ARG A 33 -4.98 9.81 14.37
N ARG A 34 -3.73 9.80 14.82
CA ARG A 34 -3.11 8.62 15.44
C ARG A 34 -3.55 8.37 16.88
N ALA A 35 -3.95 9.42 17.58
CA ALA A 35 -4.48 9.33 18.95
C ALA A 35 -5.93 8.84 18.98
N GLU A 36 -6.62 8.85 17.83
CA GLU A 36 -7.96 8.30 17.72
C GLU A 36 -7.92 6.79 18.00
N PRO A 37 -8.64 6.31 19.01
CA PRO A 37 -8.62 4.91 19.37
C PRO A 37 -9.26 4.07 18.25
N CYS A 38 -8.49 3.14 17.69
CA CYS A 38 -9.05 2.11 16.84
C CYS A 38 -10.03 1.24 17.63
N ASP A 39 -11.08 0.76 16.98
CA ASP A 39 -11.99 -0.24 17.56
C ASP A 39 -11.18 -1.45 18.05
N GLY A 40 -11.23 -1.68 19.37
CA GLY A 40 -10.42 -2.69 20.03
C GLY A 40 -10.79 -4.12 19.62
N GLU A 41 -12.08 -4.37 19.35
CA GLU A 41 -12.58 -5.68 18.90
C GLU A 41 -12.12 -5.95 17.48
N LEU A 42 -12.20 -4.94 16.60
CA LEU A 42 -11.69 -5.04 15.23
C LEU A 42 -10.17 -5.30 15.22
N LEU A 43 -9.42 -4.59 16.06
CA LEU A 43 -7.97 -4.76 16.18
C LEU A 43 -7.60 -6.14 16.74
N ALA A 44 -8.35 -6.64 17.73
CA ALA A 44 -8.19 -7.98 18.27
C ALA A 44 -8.47 -9.06 17.22
N ALA A 45 -9.56 -8.93 16.46
CA ALA A 45 -9.91 -9.84 15.37
C ALA A 45 -8.86 -9.84 14.25
N LEU A 46 -8.32 -8.66 13.90
CA LEU A 46 -7.24 -8.55 12.92
C LEU A 46 -5.95 -9.22 13.41
N ARG A 47 -5.57 -8.98 14.67
CA ARG A 47 -4.40 -9.63 15.29
C ARG A 47 -4.56 -11.14 15.32
N ALA A 48 -5.74 -11.65 15.66
CA ALA A 48 -6.04 -13.08 15.64
C ALA A 48 -5.91 -13.66 14.23
N GLN A 49 -6.35 -12.93 13.19
CA GLN A 49 -6.18 -13.34 11.79
C GLN A 49 -4.70 -13.35 11.35
N LEU A 50 -3.92 -12.33 11.72
CA LEU A 50 -2.49 -12.26 11.40
C LEU A 50 -1.65 -13.29 12.16
N ALA A 51 -2.08 -13.69 13.36
CA ALA A 51 -1.45 -14.75 14.13
C ALA A 51 -1.71 -16.14 13.54
N ARG A 52 -2.64 -16.28 12.59
CA ARG A 52 -2.84 -17.56 11.90
C ARG A 52 -1.57 -17.86 11.12
N PRO A 53 -0.98 -19.06 11.32
CA PRO A 53 0.13 -19.49 10.49
C PRO A 53 -0.28 -19.33 9.03
N ALA A 54 0.57 -18.69 8.23
CA ALA A 54 0.40 -18.72 6.79
C ALA A 54 0.27 -20.21 6.44
N LEU A 55 -0.90 -20.59 5.89
CA LEU A 55 -1.09 -21.93 5.33
C LEU A 55 0.17 -22.23 4.53
N LEU A 56 0.78 -23.39 4.81
CA LEU A 56 2.01 -23.86 4.18
C LEU A 56 1.79 -23.83 2.66
N ARG A 57 2.00 -22.67 2.05
CA ARG A 57 1.95 -22.51 0.62
C ARG A 57 3.19 -23.23 0.17
N THR A 58 2.99 -24.25 -0.65
CA THR A 58 4.02 -24.74 -1.56
C THR A 58 4.81 -23.52 -2.05
N PRO A 59 6.14 -23.51 -1.90
CA PRO A 59 6.93 -22.35 -2.26
C PRO A 59 6.62 -22.06 -3.73
N TYR A 60 5.90 -20.96 -3.97
CA TYR A 60 5.85 -20.34 -5.27
C TYR A 60 7.25 -19.77 -5.46
N THR A 61 8.17 -20.61 -5.92
CA THR A 61 9.46 -20.17 -6.42
C THR A 61 9.14 -19.26 -7.58
N SER A 62 9.22 -17.95 -7.36
CA SER A 62 9.27 -17.00 -8.46
C SER A 62 10.37 -17.46 -9.41
N ALA A 63 10.13 -17.46 -10.72
CA ALA A 63 11.14 -17.83 -11.72
C ALA A 63 12.42 -16.98 -11.58
N TYR A 64 12.33 -15.82 -10.92
CA TYR A 64 13.48 -14.96 -10.59
C TYR A 64 14.32 -15.45 -9.40
N SER A 65 13.80 -16.34 -8.55
CA SER A 65 14.50 -16.83 -7.35
C SER A 65 15.46 -17.98 -7.62
N LEU A 66 15.37 -18.63 -8.79
CA LEU A 66 16.19 -19.79 -9.17
C LEU A 66 17.42 -19.42 -9.99
N ARG A 67 17.74 -18.12 -10.09
CA ARG A 67 18.78 -17.58 -10.97
C ARG A 67 20.03 -17.05 -10.25
N ASN A 68 20.20 -17.39 -8.97
CA ASN A 68 21.40 -17.12 -8.19
C ASN A 68 22.16 -18.42 -7.91
#